data_AF-A0A3D4ZMR3-F1
#
_entry.id   AF-A0A3D4ZMR3-F1
#
_cell.length_a   1.000
_cell.length_b   1.000
_cell.length_c   1.000
_cell.angle_alpha   90.00
_cell.angle_beta   90.00
_cell.angle_gamma   90.00
#
_symmetry.space_group_name_H-M   'P 1'
#
loop_
_entity.id
_entity.type
_entity.pdbx_description
1 polymer ?
#
loop_
_entity_poly.entity_id
_entity_poly.type
_entity_poly.pdbx_seq_one_letter_code
_entity_poly.pdbx_strand_id
1 'polypeptide(L)'
;MEKKNNLHIMILSLVSVMFIGLVEKILRSGWEKWMLFPVVGGLIAMWVIHIGQFFETRHRETYYVVLAAVGGFLFSIHADSLFDVTLVMGIVMLIFSLLDSLFLINLYAIEYLILIIMQFTVISDRDNL
;
A
#
# COMPACT_ATOMS: atom_id res chain seq x y z
N MET A 1 -19.11 -1.90 -18.72
CA MET A 1 -18.51 -0.65 -18.20
C MET A 1 -18.63 -0.57 -16.68
N GLU A 2 -19.82 -0.80 -16.12
CA GLU A 2 -20.10 -0.77 -14.68
C GLU A 2 -19.21 -1.70 -13.83
N LYS A 3 -19.03 -2.96 -14.26
CA LYS A 3 -18.20 -3.96 -13.55
C LYS A 3 -16.71 -3.55 -13.41
N LYS A 4 -16.16 -2.83 -14.40
CA LYS A 4 -14.77 -2.32 -14.36
C LYS A 4 -14.65 -1.09 -13.45
N ASN A 5 -15.67 -0.23 -13.44
CA ASN A 5 -15.67 0.97 -12.59
C ASN A 5 -15.75 0.59 -11.10
N ASN A 6 -16.58 -0.41 -10.76
CA ASN A 6 -16.69 -0.92 -9.39
C ASN A 6 -15.36 -1.52 -8.89
N LEU A 7 -14.62 -2.18 -9.79
CA LEU A 7 -13.30 -2.74 -9.50
C LEU A 7 -12.27 -1.64 -9.20
N HIS A 8 -12.22 -0.57 -9.98
CA HIS A 8 -11.31 0.56 -9.73
C HIS A 8 -11.61 1.25 -8.42
N ILE A 9 -12.89 1.49 -8.13
CA ILE A 9 -13.32 2.10 -6.86
C ILE A 9 -12.95 1.20 -5.68
N MET A 10 -13.06 -0.14 -5.82
CA MET A 10 -12.64 -1.05 -4.76
C MET A 10 -11.13 -0.95 -4.49
N ILE A 11 -10.29 -0.97 -5.52
CA ILE A 11 -8.84 -0.78 -5.37
C ILE A 11 -8.54 0.59 -4.73
N LEU A 12 -9.18 1.66 -5.19
CA LEU A 12 -9.03 3.01 -4.61
C LEU A 12 -9.36 3.05 -3.12
N SER A 13 -10.47 2.42 -2.75
CA SER A 13 -10.93 2.38 -1.35
C SER A 13 -9.94 1.63 -0.47
N LEU A 14 -9.38 0.53 -0.97
CA LEU A 14 -8.35 -0.24 -0.29
C LEU A 14 -7.09 0.59 -0.06
N VAL A 15 -6.54 1.20 -1.12
CA VAL A 15 -5.35 2.04 -1.01
C VAL A 15 -5.61 3.20 -0.04
N SER A 16 -6.82 3.75 -0.05
CA SER A 16 -7.22 4.80 0.91
C SER A 16 -7.19 4.32 2.35
N VAL A 17 -7.78 3.16 2.66
CA VAL A 17 -7.78 2.60 4.02
C VAL A 17 -6.35 2.32 4.49
N MET A 18 -5.52 1.74 3.62
CA MET A 18 -4.11 1.48 3.92
C MET A 18 -3.35 2.77 4.22
N PHE A 19 -3.51 3.81 3.41
CA PHE A 19 -2.85 5.10 3.61
C PHE A 19 -3.36 5.84 4.85
N ILE A 20 -4.65 5.71 5.19
CA ILE A 20 -5.20 6.24 6.44
C ILE A 20 -4.57 5.53 7.64
N GLY A 21 -4.43 4.20 7.61
CA GLY A 21 -3.73 3.44 8.64
C GLY A 21 -2.26 3.86 8.77
N LEU A 22 -1.60 4.14 7.65
CA LEU A 22 -0.23 4.64 7.64
C LEU A 22 -0.13 6.04 8.28
N VAL A 23 -1.07 6.95 7.98
CA VAL A 23 -1.18 8.26 8.64
C VAL A 23 -1.39 8.10 10.14
N GLU A 24 -2.30 7.23 10.57
CA GLU A 24 -2.52 6.96 11.99
C GLU A 24 -1.25 6.45 12.67
N LYS A 25 -0.55 5.49 12.04
CA LYS A 25 0.69 4.94 12.57
C LYS A 25 1.75 6.02 12.70
N ILE A 26 1.98 6.85 11.68
CA ILE A 26 2.93 7.98 11.72
C ILE A 26 2.61 8.96 12.86
N LEU A 27 1.33 9.22 13.14
CA LEU A 27 0.91 10.16 14.17
C LEU A 27 1.06 9.61 15.59
N ARG A 28 0.88 8.30 15.77
CA ARG A 28 0.96 7.64 17.09
C ARG A 28 2.35 7.12 17.43
N SER A 29 3.15 6.77 16.42
CA SER A 29 4.50 6.29 16.60
C SER A 29 5.49 7.45 16.76
N GLY A 30 6.73 7.12 17.10
CA GLY A 30 7.86 8.06 17.06
C GLY A 30 8.45 8.26 15.67
N TRP A 31 7.74 7.88 14.60
CA TRP A 31 8.26 7.96 13.23
C TRP A 31 8.41 9.40 12.76
N GLU A 32 9.11 9.55 11.65
CA GLU A 32 9.44 10.86 11.12
C GLU A 32 8.21 11.53 10.51
N LYS A 33 7.74 12.62 11.12
CA LYS A 33 6.51 13.31 10.70
C LYS A 33 6.54 13.83 9.26
N TRP A 34 7.72 14.05 8.68
CA TRP A 34 7.84 14.46 7.28
C TRP A 34 7.27 13.41 6.31
N MET A 35 7.17 12.14 6.73
CA MET A 35 6.52 11.08 5.96
C MET A 35 5.03 11.34 5.69
N LEU A 36 4.37 12.23 6.44
CA LEU A 36 3.00 12.63 6.15
C LEU A 36 2.85 13.26 4.76
N PHE A 37 3.86 14.00 4.28
CA PHE A 37 3.79 14.67 2.98
C PHE A 37 3.66 13.69 1.80
N PRO A 38 4.55 12.69 1.62
CA PRO A 38 4.41 11.73 0.52
C PRO A 38 3.17 10.84 0.69
N VAL A 39 2.78 10.48 1.91
CA VAL A 39 1.61 9.63 2.17
C VAL A 39 0.32 10.37 1.80
N VAL A 40 0.08 11.53 2.40
CA VAL A 40 -1.12 12.33 2.12
C VAL A 40 -1.11 12.81 0.68
N GLY A 41 0.05 13.20 0.14
CA GLY A 41 0.21 13.61 -1.25
C GLY A 41 -0.15 12.49 -2.23
N GLY A 42 0.31 11.27 -2.00
CA GLY A 42 -0.05 10.10 -2.82
C GLY A 42 -1.54 9.78 -2.77
N LEU A 43 -2.15 9.84 -1.58
CA LEU A 43 -3.59 9.62 -1.40
C LEU A 43 -4.42 10.68 -2.15
N ILE A 44 -4.08 11.97 -2.01
CA ILE A 44 -4.76 13.05 -2.71
C ILE A 44 -4.57 12.92 -4.23
N ALA A 45 -3.35 12.68 -4.69
CA ALA A 45 -3.03 12.52 -6.11
C ALA A 45 -3.84 11.37 -6.73
N MET A 46 -3.96 10.23 -6.04
CA MET A 46 -4.78 9.11 -6.49
C MET A 46 -6.24 9.50 -6.75
N TRP A 47 -6.87 10.19 -5.81
CA TRP A 47 -8.26 10.64 -5.93
C TRP A 47 -8.44 11.71 -6.99
N VAL A 48 -7.50 12.66 -7.10
CA VAL A 48 -7.50 13.68 -8.15
C VAL A 48 -7.41 13.03 -9.54
N ILE A 49 -6.51 12.06 -9.71
CA ILE A 49 -6.37 11.29 -10.96
C ILE A 49 -7.66 10.52 -11.28
N HIS A 50 -8.27 9.90 -10.28
CA HIS A 50 -9.50 9.12 -10.47
C HIS A 50 -10.70 10.01 -10.83
N ILE A 51 -10.98 11.04 -10.04
CA ILE A 51 -12.15 11.92 -10.23
C ILE A 51 -12.00 12.75 -11.50
N GLY A 52 -10.81 13.32 -11.72
CA GLY A 52 -10.50 14.08 -12.93
C GLY A 52 -10.41 13.22 -14.19
N GLN A 53 -10.48 11.90 -14.06
CA GLN A 53 -10.26 10.93 -15.15
C GLN A 53 -8.97 11.24 -15.93
N PHE A 54 -7.95 11.74 -15.22
CA PHE A 54 -6.66 12.05 -15.83
C PHE A 54 -6.00 10.76 -16.29
N PHE A 55 -5.33 10.80 -17.45
CA PHE A 55 -4.70 9.66 -18.10
C PHE A 55 -5.66 8.56 -18.58
N GLU A 56 -5.15 7.65 -19.40
CA GLU A 56 -5.91 6.48 -19.82
C GLU A 56 -6.11 5.51 -18.65
N THR A 57 -7.18 4.72 -18.72
CA THR A 57 -7.57 3.75 -17.69
C THR A 57 -6.42 2.84 -17.23
N ARG A 58 -5.63 2.32 -18.18
CA ARG A 58 -4.50 1.43 -17.88
C ARG A 58 -3.41 2.14 -17.06
N HIS A 59 -3.13 3.40 -17.35
CA HIS A 59 -2.13 4.18 -16.63
C HIS A 59 -2.58 4.44 -15.19
N ARG A 60 -3.87 4.69 -14.98
CA ARG A 60 -4.46 4.84 -13.64
C ARG A 60 -4.39 3.54 -12.82
N GLU A 61 -4.75 2.41 -13.43
CA GLU A 61 -4.64 1.09 -12.80
C GLU A 61 -3.20 0.81 -12.34
N THR A 62 -2.22 1.04 -13.21
CA THR A 62 -0.80 0.90 -12.86
C THR A 62 -0.41 1.82 -11.71
N TYR A 63 -0.87 3.09 -11.73
CA TYR A 63 -0.60 4.03 -10.65
C TYR A 63 -1.14 3.53 -9.30
N TYR A 64 -2.36 2.97 -9.25
CA TYR A 64 -2.95 2.45 -8.01
C TYR A 64 -2.18 1.24 -7.48
N VAL A 65 -1.76 0.34 -8.36
CA VAL A 65 -0.93 -0.82 -8.00
C VAL A 65 0.43 -0.37 -7.45
N VAL A 66 1.12 0.54 -8.13
CA VAL A 66 2.41 1.07 -7.66
C VAL A 66 2.25 1.81 -6.33
N LEU A 67 1.21 2.62 -6.17
CA LEU A 67 0.97 3.35 -4.93
C LEU A 67 0.70 2.39 -3.76
N ALA A 68 -0.01 1.29 -4.00
CA ALA A 68 -0.22 0.26 -2.99
C ALA A 68 1.09 -0.42 -2.56
N ALA A 69 1.95 -0.76 -3.52
CA ALA A 69 3.26 -1.33 -3.26
C ALA A 69 4.13 -0.37 -2.40
N VAL A 70 4.19 0.91 -2.80
CA VAL A 70 4.89 1.96 -2.03
C VAL A 70 4.36 2.06 -0.59
N GLY A 71 3.05 1.95 -0.37
CA GLY A 71 2.48 1.93 0.97
C GLY A 71 3.00 0.77 1.83
N GLY A 72 3.11 -0.44 1.26
CA GLY A 72 3.71 -1.60 1.93
C GLY A 72 5.17 -1.38 2.31
N PHE A 73 5.96 -0.78 1.40
CA PHE A 73 7.34 -0.39 1.70
C PHE A 73 7.43 0.61 2.85
N LEU A 74 6.59 1.64 2.88
CA LEU A 74 6.60 2.67 3.92
C LEU A 74 6.29 2.10 5.32
N PHE A 75 5.44 1.09 5.42
CA PHE A 75 5.29 0.34 6.68
C PHE A 75 6.58 -0.39 7.06
N SER A 76 7.24 -1.01 6.07
CA SER A 76 8.33 -1.99 6.29
C SER A 76 9.69 -1.42 6.67
N ILE A 77 9.88 -0.09 6.64
CA ILE A 77 11.15 0.51 7.04
C ILE A 77 11.34 0.64 8.56
N HIS A 78 10.27 0.44 9.35
CA HIS A 78 10.31 0.61 10.80
C HIS A 78 10.18 -0.74 11.52
N ALA A 79 11.01 -0.96 12.55
CA ALA A 79 11.09 -2.24 13.27
C ALA A 79 9.78 -2.66 13.97
N ASP A 80 8.90 -1.71 14.28
CA ASP A 80 7.65 -1.92 15.01
C ASP A 80 6.44 -2.16 14.09
N SER A 81 6.68 -2.51 12.82
CA SER A 81 5.64 -2.65 11.79
C SER A 81 5.39 -4.06 11.29
N LEU A 82 6.06 -5.09 11.80
CA LEU A 82 5.95 -6.46 11.26
C LEU A 82 4.49 -6.93 11.14
N PHE A 83 3.69 -6.67 12.18
CA PHE A 83 2.26 -6.99 12.18
C PHE A 83 1.48 -6.14 11.17
N ASP A 84 1.77 -4.83 11.10
CA ASP A 84 1.10 -3.90 10.19
C ASP A 84 1.34 -4.30 8.72
N VAL A 85 2.59 -4.62 8.37
CA VAL A 85 2.98 -5.11 7.04
C VAL A 85 2.22 -6.39 6.68
N THR A 86 2.19 -7.36 7.61
CA THR A 86 1.50 -8.64 7.41
C THR A 86 0.01 -8.45 7.18
N LEU A 87 -0.63 -7.62 8.01
CA LEU A 87 -2.05 -7.34 7.92
C LEU A 87 -2.40 -6.65 6.59
N VAL A 88 -1.67 -5.59 6.25
CA VAL A 88 -1.91 -4.81 5.04
C VAL A 88 -1.72 -5.65 3.78
N MET A 89 -0.60 -6.38 3.67
CA MET A 89 -0.33 -7.21 2.49
C MET A 89 -1.33 -8.37 2.38
N GLY A 90 -1.76 -8.93 3.51
CA GLY A 90 -2.83 -9.93 3.56
C GLY A 90 -4.16 -9.40 3.00
N ILE A 91 -4.58 -8.21 3.43
CA ILE A 91 -5.81 -7.56 2.93
C ILE A 91 -5.69 -7.26 1.43
N VAL A 92 -4.54 -6.76 0.98
CA VAL A 92 -4.27 -6.45 -0.42
C VAL A 92 -4.39 -7.70 -1.30
N MET A 93 -3.73 -8.80 -0.92
CA MET A 93 -3.83 -10.07 -1.64
C MET A 93 -5.24 -10.65 -1.62
N LEU A 94 -5.94 -10.59 -0.48
CA LEU A 94 -7.34 -11.04 -0.37
C LEU A 94 -8.23 -10.29 -1.35
N ILE A 95 -8.08 -8.97 -1.47
CA ILE A 95 -8.90 -8.18 -2.39
C ILE A 95 -8.53 -8.46 -3.85
N PHE A 96 -7.24 -8.63 -4.18
CA PHE A 96 -6.86 -9.04 -5.54
C PHE A 96 -7.33 -10.45 -5.89
N SER A 97 -7.53 -11.33 -4.90
CA SER A 97 -8.20 -12.62 -5.09
C SER A 97 -9.67 -12.48 -5.49
N LEU A 98 -10.39 -11.51 -4.90
CA LEU A 98 -11.77 -11.18 -5.30
C LEU A 98 -11.84 -10.60 -6.72
N LEU A 99 -10.71 -10.07 -7.21
CA LEU A 99 -10.57 -9.53 -8.56
C LEU A 99 -10.10 -10.56 -9.59
N ASP A 100 -9.93 -11.82 -9.19
CA ASP A 100 -9.50 -12.93 -10.03
C ASP A 100 -8.20 -12.63 -10.81
N SER A 101 -7.30 -11.85 -10.19
CA SER A 101 -6.04 -11.43 -10.81
C SER A 101 -4.85 -12.17 -10.20
N LEU A 102 -4.62 -13.39 -10.67
CA LEU A 102 -3.47 -14.21 -10.25
C LEU A 102 -2.13 -13.49 -10.43
N PHE A 103 -2.00 -12.67 -11.46
CA PHE A 103 -0.79 -11.86 -11.68
C PHE A 103 -0.54 -10.89 -10.52
N LEU A 104 -1.56 -10.13 -10.10
CA LEU A 104 -1.43 -9.18 -9.01
C LEU A 104 -1.20 -9.92 -7.68
N ILE A 105 -1.90 -11.02 -7.42
CA ILE A 105 -1.68 -11.83 -6.21
C ILE A 105 -0.23 -12.29 -6.12
N ASN A 106 0.32 -12.84 -7.21
CA ASN A 106 1.72 -13.29 -7.23
C ASN A 106 2.71 -12.13 -7.09
N LEU A 107 2.42 -10.98 -7.70
CA LEU A 107 3.25 -9.78 -7.56
C LEU A 107 3.33 -9.31 -6.10
N TYR A 108 2.18 -9.17 -5.43
CA TYR A 108 2.13 -8.76 -4.02
C TYR A 108 2.61 -9.84 -3.06
N ALA A 109 2.52 -11.13 -3.42
CA ALA A 109 3.13 -12.20 -2.64
C ALA A 109 4.66 -12.11 -2.67
N ILE A 110 5.26 -11.84 -3.85
CA ILE A 110 6.70 -11.61 -3.98
C ILE A 110 7.11 -10.38 -3.19
N GLU A 111 6.36 -9.28 -3.33
CA GLU A 111 6.60 -8.07 -2.54
C GLU A 111 6.53 -8.36 -1.04
N TYR A 112 5.50 -9.05 -0.58
CA TYR A 112 5.35 -9.41 0.84
C TYR A 112 6.55 -10.20 1.36
N LEU A 113 7.07 -11.16 0.60
CA LEU A 113 8.27 -11.90 0.99
C LEU A 113 9.49 -10.96 1.13
N ILE A 114 9.66 -10.02 0.20
CA ILE A 114 10.74 -9.02 0.26
C ILE A 114 10.57 -8.13 1.51
N LEU A 115 9.36 -7.65 1.76
CA LEU A 115 9.06 -6.79 2.91
C LEU A 115 9.29 -7.50 4.25
N ILE A 116 8.94 -8.79 4.35
CA ILE A 116 9.21 -9.59 5.54
C ILE A 116 10.70 -9.80 5.76
N ILE A 117 11.47 -10.09 4.71
CA ILE A 117 12.93 -10.20 4.81
C ILE A 117 13.52 -8.88 5.32
N MET A 118 13.09 -7.76 4.74
CA MET A 118 13.51 -6.43 5.17
C MET A 118 13.14 -6.13 6.63
N GLN A 119 11.94 -6.51 7.06
CA GLN A 119 11.53 -6.35 8.46
C GLN A 119 12.43 -7.13 9.41
N PHE A 120 12.75 -8.38 9.09
CA PHE A 120 13.67 -9.17 9.92
C PHE A 120 15.08 -8.56 9.98
N THR A 121 15.59 -7.99 8.89
CA THR A 121 16.88 -7.29 8.93
C THR A 121 16.83 -6.05 9.82
N VAL A 122 15.78 -5.24 9.69
CA VAL A 122 15.61 -4.02 10.50
C VAL A 122 15.43 -4.34 12.00
N ILE A 123 14.68 -5.40 12.31
CA ILE A 123 14.50 -5.87 13.70
C ILE A 123 15.83 -6.40 14.26
N SER A 124 16.55 -7.22 13.50
CA SER A 124 17.86 -7.74 13.90
C SER A 124 18.85 -6.62 14.19
N ASP A 125 18.92 -5.59 13.34
CA ASP A 125 19.84 -4.47 13.54
C ASP A 125 19.49 -3.66 14.79
N ARG A 126 18.19 -3.51 15.11
CA ARG A 126 17.73 -2.83 16.32
C ARG A 126 18.13 -3.57 17.60
N ASP A 127 18.07 -4.90 17.61
CA ASP A 127 18.36 -5.71 18.80
C ASP A 127 19.88 -5.82 19.09
N ASN A 128 20.73 -5.47 18.11
CA ASN A 128 22.19 -5.45 18.24
C ASN A 128 22.75 -4.09 18.71
N LEU A 129 21.90 -3.07 18.92
CA LEU A 129 22.25 -1.71 19.38
C LEU A 129 21.90 -1.50 20.85
#